data_AF-A0A542BKN9-F1
#
_entry.id   AF-A0A542BKN9-F1
#
_cell.length_a   1.000
_cell.length_b   1.000
_cell.length_c   1.000
_cell.angle_alpha   90.00
_cell.angle_beta   90.00
_cell.angle_gamma   90.00
#
_symmetry.space_group_name_H-M   'P 1'
#
loop_
_entity.id
_entity.type
_entity.pdbx_description
1 polymer ?
#
loop_
_entity_poly.entity_id
_entity_poly.type
_entity_poly.pdbx_seq_one_letter_code
_entity_poly.pdbx_strand_id
1 'polypeptide(L)'
;MKLLPYIAAALIATASFSTLAAGAKMVDSTQASTMQSMGVVSVSGVAGSPDDAIHMLKQKATEDGASHYRIIGLDNPGDSSDWRGTAEIYR
;
A
#
# COMPACT_ATOMS: atom_id res chain seq x y z
N MET A 1 5.40 -40.72 -38.81
CA MET A 1 4.45 -39.96 -37.98
C MET A 1 5.00 -39.86 -36.57
N LYS A 2 5.42 -38.67 -36.12
CA LYS A 2 5.69 -38.41 -34.69
C LYS A 2 5.24 -36.99 -34.37
N LEU A 3 4.30 -36.94 -33.43
CA LEU A 3 3.45 -35.81 -33.08
C LEU A 3 4.27 -34.81 -32.28
N LEU A 4 4.31 -33.55 -32.73
CA LEU A 4 4.83 -32.45 -31.92
C LEU A 4 3.78 -32.08 -30.86
N PRO A 5 4.14 -31.98 -29.57
CA PRO A 5 3.21 -31.52 -28.54
C PRO A 5 3.05 -30.01 -28.67
N TYR A 6 1.85 -29.58 -29.09
CA TYR A 6 1.42 -28.19 -29.02
C TYR A 6 1.21 -27.82 -27.55
N ILE A 7 2.17 -27.10 -26.98
CA ILE A 7 2.00 -26.40 -25.71
C ILE A 7 1.07 -25.22 -26.00
N ALA A 8 -0.23 -25.42 -25.78
CA ALA A 8 -1.22 -24.34 -25.84
C ALA A 8 -0.99 -23.42 -24.65
N ALA A 9 -0.55 -22.20 -24.96
CA ALA A 9 -0.22 -21.15 -24.02
C ALA A 9 -1.37 -20.86 -23.04
N ALA A 10 -1.07 -20.90 -21.74
CA ALA A 10 -1.93 -20.40 -20.69
C ALA A 10 -2.07 -18.88 -20.85
N LEU A 11 -3.21 -18.42 -21.35
CA LEU A 11 -3.64 -17.02 -21.18
C LEU A 11 -3.95 -16.83 -19.69
N ILE A 12 -2.94 -16.38 -18.94
CA ILE A 12 -3.18 -15.83 -17.61
C ILE A 12 -3.92 -14.51 -17.86
N ALA A 13 -5.23 -14.53 -17.68
CA ALA A 13 -6.03 -13.32 -17.60
C ALA A 13 -5.52 -12.54 -16.38
N THR A 14 -4.65 -11.56 -16.60
CA THR A 14 -4.40 -10.51 -15.62
C THR A 14 -5.68 -9.72 -15.52
N ALA A 15 -6.56 -10.15 -14.61
CA ALA A 15 -7.67 -9.33 -14.18
C ALA A 15 -7.06 -8.08 -13.54
N SER A 16 -6.93 -7.01 -14.33
CA SER A 16 -6.62 -5.68 -13.83
C SER A 16 -7.79 -5.29 -12.93
N PHE A 17 -7.57 -5.40 -11.62
CA PHE A 17 -8.59 -5.06 -10.64
C PHE A 17 -8.91 -3.57 -10.73
N SER A 18 -10.20 -3.32 -10.88
CA SER A 18 -10.84 -2.02 -10.96
C SER A 18 -10.36 -1.11 -9.83
N THR A 19 -9.85 0.07 -10.19
CA THR A 19 -9.55 1.14 -9.26
C THR A 19 -10.88 1.71 -8.72
N LEU A 20 -11.52 0.99 -7.79
CA LEU A 20 -12.64 1.57 -7.04
C LEU A 20 -12.05 2.65 -6.14
N ALA A 21 -12.21 3.89 -6.59
CA ALA A 21 -11.91 5.10 -5.85
C ALA A 21 -12.64 5.07 -4.50
N ALA A 22 -11.95 4.59 -3.46
CA ALA A 22 -12.35 4.65 -2.07
C ALA A 22 -11.11 4.70 -1.16
N GLY A 23 -10.11 5.50 -1.54
CA GLY A 23 -8.86 5.68 -0.80
C GLY A 23 -7.99 4.42 -0.68
N ALA A 24 -6.73 4.61 -0.30
CA ALA A 24 -5.84 3.50 0.01
C ALA A 24 -6.38 2.69 1.21
N LYS A 25 -6.36 1.36 1.09
CA LYS A 25 -6.79 0.44 2.17
C LYS A 25 -5.59 -0.03 3.00
N MET A 26 -5.76 -0.10 4.31
CA MET A 26 -4.73 -0.67 5.19
C MET A 26 -4.66 -2.18 4.96
N VAL A 27 -3.44 -2.71 4.80
CA VAL A 27 -3.17 -4.14 4.61
C VAL A 27 -2.11 -4.63 5.59
N ASP A 28 -2.17 -5.92 5.90
CA ASP A 28 -1.11 -6.60 6.64
C ASP A 28 0.05 -7.05 5.74
N SER A 29 1.10 -7.61 6.34
CA SER A 29 2.27 -8.11 5.60
C SER A 29 1.95 -9.26 4.64
N THR A 30 0.96 -10.09 4.95
CA THR A 30 0.57 -11.26 4.14
C THR A 30 -0.12 -10.80 2.87
N GLN A 31 -1.06 -9.86 3.00
CA GLN A 31 -1.75 -9.23 1.87
C GLN A 31 -0.78 -8.40 1.03
N ALA A 32 0.12 -7.64 1.66
CA ALA A 32 1.15 -6.88 0.96
C ALA A 32 2.12 -7.75 0.15
N SER A 33 2.37 -9.00 0.58
CA SER A 33 3.32 -9.90 -0.10
C SER A 33 2.89 -10.30 -1.51
N THR A 34 1.60 -10.21 -1.84
CA THR A 34 1.07 -10.47 -3.18
C THR A 34 0.86 -9.19 -4.00
N MET A 35 1.16 -8.03 -3.43
CA MET A 35 1.00 -6.71 -4.04
C MET A 35 2.33 -6.16 -4.54
N GLN A 36 2.26 -5.21 -5.47
CA GLN A 36 3.46 -4.55 -5.98
C GLN A 36 3.78 -3.33 -5.12
N SER A 37 4.91 -3.37 -4.40
CA SER A 37 5.42 -2.22 -3.65
C SER A 37 5.70 -1.06 -4.61
N MET A 38 5.11 0.09 -4.31
CA MET A 38 5.26 1.34 -5.05
C MET A 38 6.29 2.27 -4.41
N GLY A 39 6.61 2.06 -3.13
CA GLY A 39 7.52 2.89 -2.37
C GLY A 39 7.06 3.09 -0.93
N VAL A 40 7.59 4.13 -0.30
CA VAL A 40 7.33 4.46 1.10
C VAL A 40 6.92 5.92 1.19
N VAL A 41 5.87 6.20 1.96
CA VAL A 41 5.39 7.54 2.27
C VAL A 41 5.59 7.82 3.75
N SER A 42 5.94 9.05 4.07
CA SER A 42 6.13 9.50 5.46
C SER A 42 5.38 10.79 5.73
N VAL A 43 4.94 10.93 6.98
CA VAL A 43 4.33 12.14 7.53
C VAL A 43 5.05 12.53 8.81
N SER A 44 5.08 13.82 9.11
CA SER A 44 5.72 14.40 10.29
C SER A 44 5.04 15.70 10.67
N GLY A 45 5.11 16.09 11.95
CA GLY A 45 4.46 17.31 12.41
C GLY A 45 2.94 17.16 12.53
N VAL A 46 2.46 15.94 12.79
CA VAL A 46 1.03 15.67 12.90
C VAL A 46 0.60 15.88 14.35
N ALA A 47 0.03 17.04 14.64
CA ALA A 47 -0.50 17.36 15.95
C ALA A 47 -1.74 16.50 16.27
N GLY A 48 -1.86 16.08 17.52
CA GLY A 48 -3.02 15.32 18.00
C GLY A 48 -2.68 13.87 18.34
N SER A 49 -3.35 12.93 17.67
CA SER A 49 -3.35 11.52 18.01
C SER A 49 -2.61 10.66 16.97
N PRO A 50 -2.21 9.43 17.31
CA PRO A 50 -1.60 8.52 16.35
C PRO A 50 -2.54 8.22 15.16
N ASP A 51 -3.86 8.20 15.38
CA ASP A 51 -4.86 8.04 14.33
C ASP A 51 -4.83 9.18 13.31
N ASP A 52 -4.53 10.42 13.72
CA ASP A 52 -4.40 11.55 12.81
C ASP A 52 -3.21 11.35 11.85
N ALA A 53 -2.08 10.86 12.37
CA ALA A 53 -0.93 10.52 11.54
C ALA A 53 -1.22 9.36 10.59
N ILE A 54 -1.97 8.35 11.05
CA ILE A 54 -2.42 7.24 10.19
C ILE A 54 -3.36 7.75 9.08
N HIS A 55 -4.27 8.66 9.41
CA HIS A 55 -5.19 9.25 8.44
C HIS A 55 -4.43 10.05 7.38
N MET A 56 -3.45 10.84 7.78
CA MET A 56 -2.57 11.57 6.85
C MET A 56 -1.74 10.62 5.98
N LEU A 57 -1.22 9.53 6.53
CA LEU A 57 -0.52 8.50 5.73
C LEU A 57 -1.45 7.89 4.68
N LYS A 58 -2.69 7.55 5.05
CA LYS A 58 -3.70 7.04 4.11
C LYS A 58 -3.98 8.04 2.99
N GLN A 59 -4.14 9.31 3.34
CA GLN A 59 -4.38 10.37 2.37
C GLN A 59 -3.20 10.47 1.40
N LYS A 60 -1.97 10.57 1.92
CA LYS A 60 -0.74 10.65 1.11
C LYS A 60 -0.56 9.43 0.20
N ALA A 61 -0.84 8.22 0.72
CA ALA A 61 -0.83 7.01 -0.09
C ALA A 61 -1.84 7.06 -1.23
N THR A 62 -3.04 7.59 -0.98
CA THR A 62 -4.09 7.76 -2.00
C THR A 62 -3.67 8.79 -3.06
N GLU A 63 -3.08 9.90 -2.62
CA GLU A 63 -2.56 10.97 -3.50
C GLU A 63 -1.43 10.47 -4.41
N ASP A 64 -0.57 9.59 -3.88
CA ASP A 64 0.51 8.93 -4.63
C ASP A 64 0.00 7.79 -5.55
N GLY A 65 -1.33 7.57 -5.59
CA GLY A 65 -1.96 6.59 -6.47
C GLY A 65 -1.91 5.14 -5.97
N ALA A 66 -1.64 4.93 -4.68
CA ALA A 66 -1.64 3.61 -4.07
C ALA A 66 -3.06 3.07 -3.86
N SER A 67 -3.24 1.78 -4.11
CA SER A 67 -4.48 1.06 -3.80
C SER A 67 -4.48 0.59 -2.34
N HIS A 68 -3.31 0.31 -1.79
CA HIS A 68 -3.12 -0.20 -0.43
C HIS A 68 -1.91 0.43 0.26
N TYR A 69 -1.91 0.42 1.59
CA TYR A 69 -0.80 0.89 2.40
C TYR A 69 -0.63 0.03 3.66
N ARG A 70 0.60 -0.05 4.16
CA ARG A 70 0.95 -0.75 5.39
C ARG A 70 1.81 0.15 6.24
N ILE A 71 1.37 0.43 7.47
CA ILE A 71 2.16 1.21 8.41
C ILE A 71 3.35 0.36 8.85
N ILE A 72 4.56 0.88 8.65
CA ILE A 72 5.82 0.23 9.04
C ILE A 72 6.51 0.96 10.18
N GLY A 73 6.07 2.17 10.52
CA GLY A 73 6.53 2.92 11.68
C GLY A 73 5.56 4.02 12.08
N LEU A 74 5.38 4.19 13.38
CA LEU A 74 4.63 5.30 13.97
C LEU A 74 5.36 5.70 15.25
N ASP A 75 5.75 6.97 15.34
CA ASP A 75 6.66 7.46 16.37
C ASP A 75 6.23 8.87 16.81
N ASN A 76 6.57 9.23 18.04
CA ASN A 76 6.29 10.54 18.62
C ASN A 76 7.52 10.96 19.45
N PRO A 77 8.07 12.18 19.29
CA PRO A 77 9.28 12.63 19.99
C PRO A 77 9.21 12.71 21.54
N GLY A 78 8.20 12.13 22.18
CA GLY A 78 8.11 11.96 23.63
C GLY A 78 7.63 13.22 24.37
N ASP A 79 7.70 14.37 23.72
CA ASP A 79 7.04 15.62 24.10
C ASP A 79 5.55 15.64 23.71
N SER A 80 5.07 14.59 23.04
CA SER A 80 3.68 14.40 22.63
C SER A 80 3.14 15.47 21.68
N SER A 81 4.01 16.28 21.07
CA SER A 81 3.60 17.43 20.26
C SER A 81 3.29 17.04 18.82
N ASP A 82 4.09 16.16 18.22
CA ASP A 82 4.05 15.89 16.79
C ASP A 82 4.25 14.41 16.46
N TRP A 83 3.19 13.75 15.96
CA TRP A 83 3.30 12.40 15.44
C TRP A 83 4.07 12.37 14.12
N ARG A 84 4.83 11.30 13.96
CA ARG A 84 5.56 10.92 12.75
C ARG A 84 5.14 9.52 12.37
N GLY A 85 4.93 9.30 11.09
CA GLY A 85 4.50 8.01 10.59
C GLY A 85 5.16 7.69 9.27
N THR A 86 5.37 6.40 9.02
CA THR A 86 5.90 5.87 7.77
C THR A 86 5.07 4.67 7.35
N ALA A 87 4.61 4.68 6.11
CA ALA A 87 3.86 3.58 5.52
C ALA A 87 4.49 3.17 4.19
N GLU A 88 4.57 1.87 3.95
CA GLU A 88 4.83 1.32 2.63
C GLU A 88 3.52 1.31 1.82
N ILE A 89 3.61 1.65 0.54
CA ILE A 89 2.44 1.77 -0.35
C ILE A 89 2.51 0.76 -1.48
N TYR A 90 1.34 0.28 -1.92
CA TYR A 90 1.23 -0.78 -2.91
C TYR A 90 0.14 -0.49 -3.94
N ARG A 91 0.30 -1.10 -5.13
CA ARG A 91 -0.71 -1.16 -6.19
C ARG A 91 -1.24 -2.57 -6.38
#